data_AF-A0A250IT60-F1
#
_entry.id   AF-A0A250IT60-F1
#
_cell.length_a   1.000
_cell.length_b   1.000
_cell.length_c   1.000
_cell.angle_alpha   90.00
_cell.angle_beta   90.00
_cell.angle_gamma   90.00
#
_symmetry.space_group_name_H-M   'P 1'
#
loop_
_entity.id
_entity.type
_entity.pdbx_description
1 polymer ?
#
loop_
_entity_poly.entity_id
_entity_poly.type
_entity_poly.pdbx_seq_one_letter_code
_entity_poly.pdbx_strand_id
1 'polypeptide(L)'
;MRHSFWKSFLVGFPCLALVVLPPAVGHAEEDDRIWDAVLKISQLYEKLEYEQAFATIQGARRLPRSVEGEVTLSLYEGVILCEMGLLAPSRAAFREALLMRPDVDLPEDVAPKVALFFEAIRLEVVGKTVVPPAPSKPALEDEESAEEEEETEEEEEDDLVQADGEAGAAPISEKRTVPAVPEARTPVSVESAAPPVSTSPRNVSSQP
;
A
#
# COMPACT_ATOMS: atom_id res chain seq x y z
N MET A 1 70.84 -48.13 23.35
CA MET A 1 69.94 -47.46 24.33
C MET A 1 68.87 -46.76 23.51
N ARG A 2 67.58 -47.13 23.63
CA ARG A 2 66.61 -46.60 24.62
C ARG A 2 66.52 -45.06 24.53
N HIS A 3 65.38 -44.40 24.30
CA HIS A 3 63.98 -44.77 24.58
C HIS A 3 62.99 -44.24 23.53
N SER A 4 61.87 -44.95 23.35
CA SER A 4 60.62 -44.37 22.83
C SER A 4 60.02 -43.42 23.88
N PHE A 5 59.66 -42.19 23.50
CA PHE A 5 58.91 -41.27 24.38
C PHE A 5 57.47 -41.06 23.88
N TRP A 6 56.69 -42.08 24.18
CA TRP A 6 55.23 -42.06 24.24
C TRP A 6 54.79 -41.08 25.34
N LYS A 7 53.94 -40.09 25.02
CA LYS A 7 52.90 -39.56 25.92
C LYS A 7 51.98 -38.55 25.24
N SER A 8 50.70 -38.87 25.29
CA SER A 8 49.59 -37.97 24.94
C SER A 8 49.58 -36.74 25.85
N PHE A 9 49.28 -35.58 25.28
CA PHE A 9 48.56 -34.53 26.01
C PHE A 9 47.23 -34.30 25.32
N LEU A 10 46.19 -34.88 25.91
CA LEU A 10 44.80 -34.63 25.57
C LEU A 10 44.32 -33.54 26.52
N VAL A 11 44.43 -32.29 26.09
CA VAL A 11 43.86 -31.12 26.78
C VAL A 11 42.97 -30.42 25.77
N GLY A 12 41.73 -30.17 26.17
CA GLY A 12 40.64 -29.89 25.23
C GLY A 12 40.93 -28.71 24.32
N PHE A 13 40.82 -28.94 23.02
CA PHE A 13 40.37 -27.90 22.10
C PHE A 13 38.92 -27.63 22.49
N PRO A 14 38.55 -26.48 23.09
CA PRO A 14 37.14 -26.14 23.14
C PRO A 14 36.72 -25.98 21.68
N CYS A 15 35.93 -26.94 21.18
CA CYS A 15 35.15 -26.71 19.99
C CYS A 15 34.21 -25.55 20.33
N LEU A 16 34.69 -24.34 20.03
CA LEU A 16 33.86 -23.18 19.83
C LEU A 16 33.06 -23.49 18.58
N ALA A 17 32.02 -24.29 18.80
CA ALA A 17 30.96 -24.53 17.85
C ALA A 17 30.32 -23.16 17.66
N LEU A 18 30.87 -22.41 16.71
CA LEU A 18 30.13 -21.45 15.93
C LEU A 18 28.96 -22.26 15.36
N VAL A 19 27.87 -22.25 16.12
CA VAL A 19 26.54 -22.54 15.61
C VAL A 19 26.34 -21.44 14.58
N VAL A 20 26.74 -21.72 13.36
CA VAL A 20 26.34 -20.98 12.17
C VAL A 20 24.85 -21.25 12.06
N LEU A 21 24.09 -20.49 12.85
CA LEU A 21 22.66 -20.42 12.72
C LEU A 21 22.45 -19.90 11.30
N PRO A 22 21.88 -20.69 10.38
CA PRO A 22 21.53 -20.14 9.09
C PRO A 22 20.60 -18.95 9.36
N PRO A 23 20.77 -17.80 8.69
CA PRO A 23 19.80 -16.72 8.81
C PRO A 23 18.45 -17.32 8.42
N ALA A 24 17.53 -17.38 9.38
CA ALA A 24 16.22 -17.93 9.14
C ALA A 24 15.55 -17.03 8.09
N VAL A 25 15.40 -17.55 6.88
CA VAL A 25 14.71 -16.89 5.78
C VAL A 25 13.22 -16.90 6.13
N GLY A 26 12.80 -15.89 6.92
CA GLY A 26 11.41 -15.71 7.36
C GLY A 26 10.44 -15.41 6.22
N HIS A 27 10.96 -15.09 5.03
CA HIS A 27 10.18 -14.68 3.87
C HIS A 27 9.17 -15.72 3.36
N ALA A 28 9.41 -17.03 3.57
CA ALA A 28 8.53 -18.07 3.01
C ALA A 28 7.09 -17.97 3.52
N GLU A 29 6.87 -17.91 4.84
CA GLU A 29 5.52 -17.80 5.42
C GLU A 29 4.88 -16.41 5.21
N GLU A 30 5.70 -15.39 4.97
CA GLU A 30 5.23 -14.02 4.75
C GLU A 30 4.74 -13.83 3.29
N ASP A 31 5.50 -14.31 2.30
CA ASP A 31 5.10 -14.28 0.89
C ASP A 31 3.86 -15.15 0.64
N ASP A 32 3.72 -16.31 1.27
CA ASP A 32 2.52 -17.17 1.15
C ASP A 32 1.22 -16.39 1.43
N ARG A 33 1.22 -15.56 2.49
CA ARG A 33 0.04 -14.74 2.89
C ARG A 33 -0.26 -13.63 1.89
N ILE A 34 0.73 -13.14 1.16
CA ILE A 34 0.55 -12.18 0.07
C ILE A 34 -0.09 -12.88 -1.13
N TRP A 35 0.37 -14.09 -1.49
CA TRP A 35 -0.20 -14.84 -2.61
C TRP A 35 -1.63 -15.33 -2.33
N ASP A 36 -1.95 -15.70 -1.09
CA ASP A 36 -3.33 -15.93 -0.64
C ASP A 36 -4.21 -14.68 -0.83
N ALA A 37 -3.68 -13.49 -0.51
CA ALA A 37 -4.40 -12.24 -0.70
C ALA A 37 -4.57 -11.91 -2.19
N VAL A 38 -3.54 -12.08 -3.01
CA VAL A 38 -3.59 -11.89 -4.47
C VAL A 38 -4.61 -12.81 -5.12
N LEU A 39 -4.63 -14.10 -4.76
CA LEU A 39 -5.62 -15.08 -5.23
C LEU A 39 -7.05 -14.71 -4.80
N LYS A 40 -7.23 -14.07 -3.64
CA LYS A 40 -8.53 -13.54 -3.22
C LYS A 40 -8.90 -12.28 -4.00
N ILE A 41 -7.95 -11.43 -4.35
CA ILE A 41 -8.16 -10.20 -5.11
C ILE A 41 -8.63 -10.51 -6.53
N SER A 42 -7.97 -11.44 -7.23
CA SER A 42 -8.39 -11.89 -8.57
C SER A 42 -9.81 -12.45 -8.56
N GLN A 43 -10.11 -13.37 -7.62
CA GLN A 43 -11.45 -13.93 -7.44
C GLN A 43 -12.54 -12.92 -7.07
N LEU A 44 -12.19 -11.71 -6.60
CA LEU A 44 -13.13 -10.62 -6.34
C LEU A 44 -13.26 -9.72 -7.59
N TYR A 45 -12.16 -9.49 -8.32
CA TYR A 45 -12.17 -8.80 -9.60
C TYR A 45 -13.01 -9.54 -10.65
N GLU A 46 -12.84 -10.85 -10.81
CA GLU A 46 -13.67 -11.71 -11.67
C GLU A 46 -15.17 -11.63 -11.35
N LYS A 47 -15.51 -11.38 -10.08
CA LYS A 47 -16.89 -11.23 -9.59
C LYS A 47 -17.40 -9.79 -9.65
N LEU A 48 -16.59 -8.84 -10.12
CA LEU A 48 -16.86 -7.41 -10.16
C LEU A 48 -17.05 -6.77 -8.76
N GLU A 49 -16.54 -7.42 -7.71
CA GLU A 49 -16.63 -7.01 -6.30
C GLU A 49 -15.46 -6.06 -5.94
N TYR A 50 -15.34 -4.97 -6.70
CA TYR A 50 -14.17 -4.10 -6.72
C TYR A 50 -13.85 -3.45 -5.37
N GLU A 51 -14.87 -3.03 -4.61
CA GLU A 51 -14.71 -2.44 -3.29
C GLU A 51 -14.15 -3.45 -2.28
N GLN A 52 -14.56 -4.72 -2.38
CA GLN A 52 -14.05 -5.82 -1.54
C GLN A 52 -12.62 -6.21 -1.95
N ALA A 53 -12.32 -6.18 -3.24
CA ALA A 53 -10.98 -6.40 -3.77
C ALA A 53 -10.02 -5.31 -3.28
N PHE A 54 -10.43 -4.04 -3.36
CA PHE A 54 -9.67 -2.90 -2.83
C PHE A 54 -9.48 -2.98 -1.31
N ALA A 55 -10.52 -3.32 -0.55
CA ALA A 55 -10.39 -3.56 0.90
C ALA A 55 -9.39 -4.69 1.22
N THR A 56 -9.33 -5.73 0.37
CA THR A 56 -8.36 -6.83 0.52
C THR A 56 -6.94 -6.36 0.23
N ILE A 57 -6.72 -5.53 -0.80
CA ILE A 57 -5.43 -4.87 -1.08
C ILE A 57 -4.98 -4.03 0.12
N GLN A 58 -5.87 -3.22 0.71
CA GLN A 58 -5.52 -2.37 1.87
C GLN A 58 -5.25 -3.17 3.15
N GLY A 59 -5.67 -4.43 3.22
CA GLY A 59 -5.20 -5.41 4.19
C GLY A 59 -3.81 -5.93 3.86
N ALA A 60 -3.61 -6.39 2.62
CA ALA A 60 -2.36 -6.97 2.13
C ALA A 60 -1.17 -5.99 2.19
N ARG A 61 -1.40 -4.69 1.93
CA ARG A 61 -0.38 -3.62 2.07
C ARG A 61 0.22 -3.50 3.48
N ARG A 62 -0.40 -4.10 4.51
CA ARG A 62 0.07 -4.08 5.90
C ARG A 62 0.93 -5.29 6.27
N LEU A 63 1.01 -6.27 5.39
CA LEU A 63 1.81 -7.47 5.58
C LEU A 63 3.24 -7.24 5.03
N PRO A 64 4.28 -7.89 5.62
CA PRO A 64 5.57 -7.99 4.98
C PRO A 64 5.42 -8.65 3.60
N ARG A 65 6.17 -8.16 2.61
CA ARG A 65 6.05 -8.59 1.22
C ARG A 65 7.35 -8.42 0.45
N SER A 66 7.64 -9.39 -0.41
CA SER A 66 8.69 -9.26 -1.43
C SER A 66 8.36 -8.16 -2.46
N VAL A 67 9.38 -7.75 -3.22
CA VAL A 67 9.22 -6.80 -4.34
C VAL A 67 8.22 -7.33 -5.39
N GLU A 68 8.13 -8.65 -5.57
CA GLU A 68 7.14 -9.28 -6.45
C GLU A 68 5.70 -9.04 -5.97
N GLY A 69 5.46 -9.24 -4.67
CA GLY A 69 4.19 -8.98 -4.03
C GLY A 69 3.81 -7.50 -4.05
N GLU A 70 4.77 -6.60 -3.88
CA GLU A 70 4.56 -5.15 -4.00
C GLU A 70 4.14 -4.73 -5.42
N VAL A 71 4.87 -5.19 -6.44
CA VAL A 71 4.54 -4.93 -7.85
C VAL A 71 3.16 -5.49 -8.20
N THR A 72 2.89 -6.74 -7.83
CA THR A 72 1.62 -7.41 -8.13
C THR A 72 0.43 -6.71 -7.46
N LEU A 73 0.54 -6.35 -6.17
CA LEU A 73 -0.51 -5.61 -5.46
C LEU A 73 -0.72 -4.22 -6.06
N SER A 74 0.35 -3.52 -6.45
CA SER A 74 0.28 -2.20 -7.09
C SER A 74 -0.42 -2.26 -8.47
N LEU A 75 -0.21 -3.33 -9.24
CA LEU A 75 -0.92 -3.56 -10.51
C LEU A 75 -2.42 -3.80 -10.29
N TYR A 76 -2.78 -4.72 -9.39
CA TYR A 76 -4.20 -4.97 -9.07
C TYR A 76 -4.88 -3.71 -8.50
N GLU A 77 -4.19 -2.94 -7.67
CA GLU A 77 -4.71 -1.68 -7.15
C GLU A 77 -4.96 -0.67 -8.27
N GLY A 78 -4.02 -0.52 -9.21
CA GLY A 78 -4.19 0.29 -10.41
C GLY A 78 -5.41 -0.14 -11.23
N VAL A 79 -5.57 -1.44 -11.48
CA VAL A 79 -6.69 -2.02 -12.25
C VAL A 79 -8.03 -1.75 -11.55
N ILE A 80 -8.15 -2.12 -10.27
CA ILE A 80 -9.39 -2.01 -9.50
C ILE A 80 -9.81 -0.54 -9.31
N LEU A 81 -8.86 0.36 -9.03
CA LEU A 81 -9.14 1.80 -8.99
C LEU A 81 -9.58 2.34 -10.36
N CYS A 82 -9.05 1.82 -11.47
CA CYS A 82 -9.48 2.22 -12.81
C CYS A 82 -10.90 1.75 -13.12
N GLU A 83 -11.29 0.54 -12.70
CA GLU A 83 -12.64 0.03 -12.86
C GLU A 83 -13.66 0.82 -12.02
N MET A 84 -13.31 1.22 -10.80
CA MET A 84 -14.10 2.14 -9.96
C MET A 84 -14.09 3.60 -10.45
N GLY A 85 -13.43 3.92 -11.57
CA GLY A 85 -13.36 5.28 -12.13
C GLY A 85 -12.39 6.24 -11.41
N LEU A 86 -11.61 5.75 -10.45
CA LEU A 86 -10.66 6.51 -9.65
C LEU A 86 -9.30 6.61 -10.39
N LEU A 87 -9.30 7.32 -11.52
CA LEU A 87 -8.15 7.38 -12.45
C LEU A 87 -6.88 7.99 -11.84
N ALA A 88 -7.00 8.99 -10.96
CA ALA A 88 -5.84 9.64 -10.34
C ALA A 88 -5.05 8.71 -9.38
N PRO A 89 -5.68 8.03 -8.39
CA PRO A 89 -4.96 7.06 -7.57
C PRO A 89 -4.62 5.78 -8.36
N SER A 90 -5.43 5.36 -9.33
CA SER A 90 -5.08 4.26 -10.26
C SER A 90 -3.74 4.54 -10.96
N ARG A 91 -3.56 5.75 -11.50
CA ARG A 91 -2.30 6.21 -12.08
C ARG A 91 -1.14 6.19 -11.09
N ALA A 92 -1.37 6.50 -9.82
CA ALA A 92 -0.32 6.43 -8.80
C ALA A 92 0.14 4.97 -8.57
N ALA A 93 -0.80 4.03 -8.39
CA ALA A 93 -0.52 2.61 -8.18
C ALA A 93 0.17 1.97 -9.41
N PHE A 94 -0.28 2.27 -10.63
CA PHE A 94 0.42 1.80 -11.83
C PHE A 94 1.84 2.35 -11.96
N ARG A 95 2.07 3.63 -11.57
CA ARG A 95 3.43 4.19 -11.54
C ARG A 95 4.31 3.53 -10.48
N GLU A 96 3.76 3.16 -9.33
CA GLU A 96 4.49 2.41 -8.28
C GLU A 96 5.02 1.08 -8.83
N ALA A 97 4.15 0.28 -9.48
CA ALA A 97 4.56 -0.96 -10.15
C ALA A 97 5.62 -0.73 -11.24
N LEU A 98 5.37 0.22 -12.15
CA LEU A 98 6.24 0.49 -13.31
C LEU A 98 7.61 1.10 -12.94
N LEU A 99 7.71 1.83 -11.82
CA LEU A 99 8.99 2.32 -11.30
C LEU A 99 9.85 1.20 -10.69
N MET A 100 9.23 0.14 -10.18
CA MET A 100 9.94 -1.06 -9.69
C MET A 100 10.26 -2.05 -10.81
N ARG A 101 9.36 -2.19 -11.80
CA ARG A 101 9.52 -3.06 -12.96
C ARG A 101 8.85 -2.48 -14.21
N PRO A 102 9.59 -1.77 -15.08
CA PRO A 102 9.03 -1.11 -16.27
C PRO A 102 8.35 -2.08 -17.25
N ASP A 103 8.91 -3.29 -17.38
CA ASP A 103 8.51 -4.32 -18.32
C ASP A 103 7.45 -5.30 -17.74
N VAL A 104 6.79 -4.94 -16.62
CA VAL A 104 5.78 -5.82 -16.01
C VAL A 104 4.45 -5.75 -16.75
N ASP A 105 3.89 -6.90 -17.09
CA ASP A 105 2.58 -7.00 -17.73
C ASP A 105 1.43 -6.99 -16.71
N LEU A 106 0.21 -6.74 -17.19
CA LEU A 106 -0.98 -6.77 -16.35
C LEU A 106 -1.33 -8.22 -15.96
N PRO A 107 -1.84 -8.46 -14.74
CA PRO A 107 -1.97 -9.81 -14.20
C PRO A 107 -3.12 -10.66 -14.78
N GLU A 108 -4.05 -10.05 -15.53
CA GLU A 108 -5.26 -10.69 -16.08
C GLU A 108 -5.69 -10.05 -17.42
N ASP A 109 -6.66 -10.66 -18.12
CA ASP A 109 -7.37 -10.09 -19.27
C ASP A 109 -8.29 -8.93 -18.83
N VAL A 110 -7.69 -7.79 -18.49
CA VAL A 110 -8.41 -6.58 -18.06
C VAL A 110 -9.25 -5.96 -19.19
N ALA A 111 -10.21 -5.11 -18.83
CA ALA A 111 -10.97 -4.35 -19.82
C ALA A 111 -10.03 -3.49 -20.70
N PRO A 112 -10.25 -3.38 -22.02
CA PRO A 112 -9.33 -2.66 -22.93
C PRO A 112 -9.03 -1.21 -22.54
N LYS A 113 -9.96 -0.54 -21.86
CA LYS A 113 -9.77 0.81 -21.29
C LYS A 113 -8.62 0.87 -20.27
N VAL A 114 -8.46 -0.17 -19.45
CA VAL A 114 -7.45 -0.25 -18.39
C VAL A 114 -6.09 -0.55 -19.00
N ALA A 115 -6.02 -1.48 -19.96
CA ALA A 115 -4.80 -1.76 -20.71
C ALA A 115 -4.27 -0.49 -21.42
N LEU A 116 -5.13 0.24 -22.15
CA LEU A 116 -4.74 1.50 -22.79
C LEU A 116 -4.26 2.57 -21.80
N PHE A 117 -4.90 2.66 -20.62
CA PHE A 117 -4.49 3.60 -19.58
C PHE A 117 -3.14 3.22 -18.95
N PHE A 118 -2.90 1.93 -18.72
CA PHE A 118 -1.64 1.40 -18.22
C PHE A 118 -0.49 1.63 -19.20
N GLU A 119 -0.65 1.31 -20.49
CA GLU A 119 0.40 1.53 -21.50
C GLU A 119 0.74 3.02 -21.66
N ALA A 120 -0.25 3.92 -21.59
CA ALA A 120 0.00 5.36 -21.58
C ALA A 120 0.90 5.77 -20.40
N ILE A 121 0.69 5.19 -19.21
CA ILE A 121 1.51 5.44 -18.02
C ILE A 121 2.90 4.80 -18.17
N ARG A 122 3.02 3.60 -18.76
CA ARG A 122 4.31 2.94 -19.06
C ARG A 122 5.18 3.84 -19.94
N LEU A 123 4.61 4.41 -21.01
CA LEU A 123 5.30 5.37 -21.88
C LEU A 123 5.75 6.64 -21.14
N GLU A 124 4.94 7.19 -20.23
CA GLU A 124 5.33 8.33 -19.39
C GLU A 124 6.50 8.00 -18.43
N VAL A 125 6.48 6.82 -17.81
CA VAL A 125 7.50 6.38 -16.85
C VAL A 125 8.82 6.08 -17.57
N VAL A 126 8.78 5.32 -18.66
CA VAL A 126 9.97 5.01 -19.48
C VAL A 126 10.52 6.29 -20.12
N GLY A 127 9.68 7.12 -20.74
CA GLY A 127 10.11 8.38 -21.36
C GLY A 127 10.74 9.38 -20.38
N LYS A 128 10.36 9.34 -19.09
CA LYS A 128 10.99 10.14 -18.03
C LYS A 128 12.27 9.51 -17.45
N THR A 129 12.48 8.21 -17.66
CA THR A 129 13.65 7.46 -17.18
C THR A 129 14.77 7.43 -18.22
N VAL A 130 14.44 7.53 -19.51
CA VAL A 130 15.40 7.73 -20.62
C VAL A 130 15.84 9.20 -20.67
N VAL A 131 16.60 9.63 -19.66
CA VAL A 131 17.48 10.79 -19.79
C VAL A 131 18.80 10.29 -20.38
N PRO A 132 19.16 10.63 -21.64
CA PRO A 132 20.43 10.21 -22.21
C PRO A 132 21.60 10.83 -21.44
N PRO A 133 22.77 10.16 -21.38
CA PRO A 133 23.95 10.75 -20.76
C PRO A 133 24.30 12.06 -21.46
N ALA A 134 24.42 13.14 -20.68
CA ALA A 134 24.72 14.46 -21.21
C ALA A 134 26.01 14.42 -22.05
N PRO A 135 26.02 14.97 -23.27
CA PRO A 135 27.23 15.01 -24.08
C PRO A 135 28.29 15.83 -23.34
N SER A 136 29.49 15.26 -23.24
CA SER A 136 30.62 15.86 -22.52
C SER A 136 30.94 17.25 -23.04
N LYS A 137 30.85 18.27 -22.18
CA LYS A 137 31.32 19.64 -22.46
C LYS A 137 32.78 19.63 -22.96
N PRO A 138 33.08 20.21 -24.13
CA PRO A 138 34.29 20.99 -24.31
C PRO A 138 34.09 22.38 -23.68
N ALA A 139 35.20 22.94 -23.23
CA ALA A 139 35.33 24.15 -22.46
C ALA A 139 35.15 25.46 -23.27
N LEU A 140 34.85 26.58 -22.57
CA LEU A 140 35.25 27.99 -22.89
C LEU A 140 34.65 28.60 -24.19
N GLU A 141 34.52 29.91 -24.45
CA GLU A 141 34.61 31.22 -23.75
C GLU A 141 33.42 32.10 -24.30
N ASP A 142 32.94 33.26 -23.80
CA ASP A 142 32.65 33.85 -22.47
C ASP A 142 31.73 35.12 -22.71
N GLU A 143 31.74 36.19 -21.88
CA GLU A 143 30.90 37.45 -21.91
C GLU A 143 29.37 37.28 -21.61
N GLU A 144 28.69 37.91 -20.63
CA GLU A 144 28.68 39.28 -20.05
C GLU A 144 27.61 40.24 -20.65
N SER A 145 26.49 40.39 -19.92
CA SER A 145 25.63 41.59 -19.75
C SER A 145 24.55 41.16 -18.73
N ALA A 146 24.57 41.54 -17.45
CA ALA A 146 24.49 42.90 -16.89
C ALA A 146 23.16 43.59 -17.22
N GLU A 147 22.35 43.78 -16.15
CA GLU A 147 21.22 44.72 -16.01
C GLU A 147 20.00 44.45 -16.93
N GLU A 148 18.75 44.67 -16.53
CA GLU A 148 18.20 45.79 -15.72
C GLU A 148 17.03 45.33 -14.83
N GLU A 149 16.80 46.06 -13.74
CA GLU A 149 15.60 45.97 -12.90
C GLU A 149 14.52 46.91 -13.48
N GLU A 150 13.26 46.50 -13.56
CA GLU A 150 12.15 47.46 -13.63
C GLU A 150 10.99 47.02 -12.73
N GLU A 151 10.78 47.85 -11.72
CA GLU A 151 9.73 47.81 -10.72
C GLU A 151 8.63 48.77 -11.18
N THR A 152 7.39 48.30 -11.28
CA THR A 152 6.21 49.17 -11.38
C THR A 152 5.16 48.72 -10.39
N GLU A 153 5.10 49.47 -9.28
CA GLU A 153 3.95 49.58 -8.39
C GLU A 153 2.88 50.51 -9.02
N GLU A 154 2.02 51.11 -8.19
CA GLU A 154 0.85 51.95 -8.48
C GLU A 154 -0.40 51.13 -8.87
N GLU A 155 -1.41 50.96 -7.99
CA GLU A 155 -2.34 51.96 -7.42
C GLU A 155 -3.37 52.45 -8.48
N GLU A 156 -4.64 52.75 -8.19
CA GLU A 156 -5.32 52.94 -6.89
C GLU A 156 -6.82 52.56 -7.01
N GLU A 157 -7.49 52.66 -5.87
CA GLU A 157 -8.93 52.63 -5.62
C GLU A 157 -9.76 53.65 -6.43
N ASP A 158 -11.04 53.35 -6.65
CA ASP A 158 -12.17 54.24 -6.32
C ASP A 158 -13.49 53.41 -6.46
N ASP A 159 -14.21 53.13 -5.38
CA ASP A 159 -15.25 53.97 -4.73
C ASP A 159 -16.64 53.75 -5.39
N LEU A 160 -17.51 52.93 -4.77
CA LEU A 160 -18.72 53.35 -4.01
C LEU A 160 -19.90 53.72 -4.97
N VAL A 161 -21.21 53.67 -4.67
CA VAL A 161 -22.00 53.74 -3.44
C VAL A 161 -23.39 53.06 -3.68
N GLN A 162 -23.96 52.37 -2.67
CA GLN A 162 -25.42 52.37 -2.31
C GLN A 162 -26.51 51.96 -3.37
N ALA A 163 -27.78 51.69 -3.07
CA ALA A 163 -28.55 51.64 -1.81
C ALA A 163 -29.84 50.77 -1.95
N ASP A 164 -30.16 50.05 -0.87
CA ASP A 164 -31.46 49.99 -0.15
C ASP A 164 -32.77 49.43 -0.77
N GLY A 165 -33.64 48.96 0.15
CA GLY A 165 -35.00 48.44 -0.11
C GLY A 165 -35.17 46.95 0.25
N GLU A 166 -35.02 46.50 1.50
CA GLU A 166 -35.79 46.79 2.74
C GLU A 166 -37.16 46.07 2.87
N ALA A 167 -37.30 45.38 4.02
CA ALA A 167 -38.49 44.99 4.78
C ALA A 167 -39.47 43.91 4.23
N GLY A 168 -39.78 42.92 5.09
CA GLY A 168 -40.76 41.87 4.75
C GLY A 168 -41.27 40.91 5.84
N ALA A 169 -41.03 41.10 7.15
CA ALA A 169 -41.66 40.36 8.28
C ALA A 169 -41.44 38.81 8.35
N ALA A 170 -41.64 38.10 9.47
CA ALA A 170 -41.56 38.38 10.92
C ALA A 170 -41.48 37.02 11.68
N PRO A 171 -41.06 36.95 12.97
CA PRO A 171 -40.70 35.69 13.63
C PRO A 171 -41.75 35.14 14.63
N ILE A 172 -41.84 33.80 14.73
CA ILE A 172 -42.33 33.01 15.88
C ILE A 172 -41.52 31.69 15.90
N SER A 173 -40.78 31.28 16.94
CA SER A 173 -41.09 31.13 18.36
C SER A 173 -42.06 29.98 18.67
N GLU A 174 -41.58 28.72 18.64
CA GLU A 174 -42.17 27.67 19.49
C GLU A 174 -41.13 26.78 20.19
N LYS A 175 -40.79 27.24 21.39
CA LYS A 175 -40.27 26.50 22.54
C LYS A 175 -40.90 25.11 22.71
N ARG A 176 -40.12 24.03 22.52
CA ARG A 176 -40.45 22.72 23.10
C ARG A 176 -39.32 22.11 23.92
N THR A 177 -39.21 22.58 25.16
CA THR A 177 -38.59 21.86 26.26
C THR A 177 -39.35 20.56 26.54
N VAL A 178 -38.65 19.43 26.57
CA VAL A 178 -39.08 18.19 27.25
C VAL A 178 -37.86 17.70 28.06
N PRO A 179 -38.02 17.31 29.34
CA PRO A 179 -36.91 17.36 30.30
C PRO A 179 -36.04 16.08 30.36
N ALA A 180 -34.88 16.23 31.00
CA ALA A 180 -34.04 15.13 31.48
C ALA A 180 -34.49 14.63 32.88
N VAL A 181 -33.74 13.64 33.42
CA VAL A 181 -33.71 13.17 34.84
C VAL A 181 -34.78 12.10 35.21
N PRO A 182 -34.51 11.02 36.00
CA PRO A 182 -33.23 10.35 36.37
C PRO A 182 -33.19 8.78 36.29
N GLU A 183 -31.96 8.26 36.34
CA GLU A 183 -31.42 7.11 37.14
C GLU A 183 -32.28 5.90 37.59
N ALA A 184 -31.93 4.69 37.10
CA ALA A 184 -31.81 3.42 37.85
C ALA A 184 -30.96 2.42 37.00
N ARG A 185 -29.82 1.87 37.47
CA ARG A 185 -29.66 0.59 38.22
C ARG A 185 -30.40 -0.58 37.54
N THR A 186 -29.81 -1.73 37.16
CA THR A 186 -28.55 -2.42 37.55
C THR A 186 -28.19 -3.50 36.49
N PRO A 187 -27.04 -4.21 36.53
CA PRO A 187 -26.57 -5.03 35.40
C PRO A 187 -27.25 -6.40 35.28
N VAL A 188 -27.42 -6.88 34.05
CA VAL A 188 -27.62 -8.31 33.75
C VAL A 188 -26.27 -8.91 33.39
N SER A 189 -25.79 -9.78 34.27
CA SER A 189 -24.71 -10.74 34.02
C SER A 189 -25.31 -12.15 34.03
N VAL A 190 -24.56 -13.15 33.54
CA VAL A 190 -24.96 -14.57 33.37
C VAL A 190 -25.92 -14.76 32.19
N GLU A 191 -25.52 -15.42 31.10
CA GLU A 191 -25.39 -16.89 31.05
C GLU A 191 -24.18 -17.36 30.23
N SER A 192 -23.46 -18.34 30.77
CA SER A 192 -22.37 -19.06 30.11
C SER A 192 -22.92 -20.18 29.22
N ALA A 193 -22.73 -20.09 27.90
CA ALA A 193 -22.97 -21.20 26.97
C ALA A 193 -21.63 -21.71 26.39
N ALA A 194 -21.26 -22.94 26.76
CA ALA A 194 -20.02 -23.59 26.31
C ALA A 194 -20.07 -23.97 24.82
N PRO A 195 -18.92 -24.10 24.13
CA PRO A 195 -18.88 -24.60 22.76
C PRO A 195 -19.33 -26.06 22.68
N PRO A 196 -20.02 -26.49 21.61
CA PRO A 196 -20.41 -27.88 21.43
C PRO A 196 -19.18 -28.77 21.23
N VAL A 197 -19.13 -29.86 21.97
CA VAL A 197 -18.09 -30.88 21.86
C VAL A 197 -18.23 -31.58 20.51
N SER A 198 -17.36 -31.24 19.55
CA SER A 198 -17.32 -31.91 18.26
C SER A 198 -16.74 -33.32 18.42
N THR A 199 -17.61 -34.32 18.40
CA THR A 199 -17.24 -35.73 18.51
C THR A 199 -16.65 -36.24 17.18
N SER A 200 -15.33 -36.31 17.08
CA SER A 200 -14.65 -36.98 15.97
C SER A 200 -14.88 -38.50 16.01
N PRO A 201 -15.49 -39.12 14.98
CA PRO A 201 -15.56 -40.57 14.89
C PRO A 201 -14.19 -41.15 14.50
N ARG A 202 -13.72 -42.08 15.33
CA ARG A 202 -12.50 -42.88 15.16
C ARG A 202 -12.61 -43.78 13.93
N ASN A 203 -12.09 -43.34 12.79
CA ASN A 203 -12.02 -44.20 11.60
C ASN A 203 -10.90 -45.25 11.78
N VAL A 204 -11.29 -46.48 12.12
CA VAL A 204 -10.42 -47.66 12.08
C VAL A 204 -10.73 -48.39 10.78
N SER A 205 -9.88 -48.26 9.78
CA SER A 205 -9.95 -49.07 8.57
C SER A 205 -8.61 -49.75 8.32
N SER A 206 -8.46 -50.94 8.91
CA SER A 206 -7.45 -51.91 8.54
C SER A 206 -7.96 -52.75 7.38
N GLN A 207 -7.20 -52.88 6.29
CA GLN A 207 -7.04 -54.10 5.46
C GLN A 207 -6.26 -53.80 4.18
N PRO A 208 -5.67 -54.82 3.53
CA PRO A 208 -5.15 -56.08 4.07
C PRO A 208 -3.61 -56.14 4.10
#